data_AF-A0A1C6KFX5-F1
#
_entry.id   AF-A0A1C6KFX5-F1
#
_cell.length_a   1.000
_cell.length_b   1.000
_cell.length_c   1.000
_cell.angle_alpha   90.00
_cell.angle_beta   90.00
_cell.angle_gamma   90.00
#
_symmetry.space_group_name_H-M   'P 1'
#
loop_
_entity.id
_entity.type
_entity.pdbx_description
1 polymer ?
#
loop_
_entity_poly.entity_id
_entity_poly.type
_entity_poly.pdbx_seq_one_letter_code
_entity_poly.pdbx_strand_id
1 'polypeptide(L)'
;MADLTNAQKKEWAKTLYLKENLTQQEIADRVGVSRVSVSNWVRAGKWEEQKVGLTLTRQEQVANLYRQVAEINKAIAERPEGERFPSSKEADILGKLSAAIRNMEQEVGIADIISVLTGLIDWVRAADLEKAKEITRLADAYIKDKL
;
A
#
# COMPACT_ATOMS: atom_id res chain seq x y z
N MET A 1 -27.84 -3.16 -5.18
CA MET A 1 -26.60 -2.94 -4.40
C MET A 1 -26.68 -1.56 -3.80
N ALA A 2 -26.40 -1.39 -2.51
CA ALA A 2 -26.47 -0.07 -1.88
C ALA A 2 -25.47 0.89 -2.53
N ASP A 3 -25.93 2.07 -2.92
CA ASP A 3 -25.04 3.13 -3.40
C ASP A 3 -24.08 3.53 -2.28
N LEU A 4 -22.80 3.65 -2.62
CA LEU A 4 -21.77 4.10 -1.68
C LEU A 4 -22.12 5.51 -1.20
N THR A 5 -22.04 5.71 0.12
CA THR A 5 -22.18 7.04 0.71
C THR A 5 -21.06 7.96 0.23
N ASN A 6 -21.27 9.27 0.27
CA ASN A 6 -20.23 10.24 -0.10
C ASN A 6 -18.96 10.11 0.77
N ALA A 7 -19.09 9.68 2.03
CA ALA A 7 -17.94 9.42 2.90
C ALA A 7 -17.11 8.23 2.39
N GLN A 8 -17.76 7.12 2.03
CA GLN A 8 -17.11 5.95 1.46
C GLN A 8 -16.45 6.26 0.11
N LYS A 9 -17.12 7.03 -0.75
CA LYS A 9 -16.56 7.50 -2.03
C LYS A 9 -15.30 8.35 -1.82
N LYS A 10 -15.31 9.26 -0.84
CA LYS A 10 -14.14 10.09 -0.50
C LYS A 10 -12.96 9.27 0.01
N GLU A 11 -13.21 8.28 0.86
CA GLU A 11 -12.15 7.40 1.38
C GLU A 11 -11.55 6.50 0.30
N TRP A 12 -12.40 5.99 -0.61
CA TRP A 12 -11.94 5.23 -1.77
C TRP A 12 -11.10 6.10 -2.71
N ALA A 13 -11.54 7.32 -3.02
CA ALA A 13 -10.78 8.27 -3.82
C ALA A 13 -9.42 8.62 -3.19
N LYS A 14 -9.38 8.78 -1.85
CA LYS A 14 -8.14 9.04 -1.10
C LYS A 14 -7.14 7.90 -1.23
N THR A 15 -7.62 6.66 -1.11
CA THR A 15 -6.80 5.46 -1.25
C THR A 15 -6.18 5.39 -2.64
N LEU A 16 -6.98 5.59 -3.69
CA LEU A 16 -6.50 5.62 -5.07
C LEU A 16 -5.48 6.74 -5.29
N TYR A 17 -5.71 7.94 -4.74
CA TYR A 17 -4.80 9.09 -4.91
C TYR A 17 -3.43 8.89 -4.28
N LEU A 18 -3.40 8.32 -3.07
CA LEU A 18 -2.18 8.17 -2.27
C LEU A 18 -1.34 6.96 -2.67
N LYS A 19 -1.96 5.91 -3.22
CA LYS A 19 -1.29 4.62 -3.46
C LYS A 19 -1.05 4.32 -4.94
N GLU A 20 -1.85 4.90 -5.83
CA GLU A 20 -1.75 4.67 -7.27
C GLU A 20 -1.22 5.90 -8.01
N ASN A 21 -0.69 5.70 -9.21
CA ASN A 21 -0.25 6.77 -10.08
C ASN A 21 -1.34 7.18 -11.09
N LEU A 22 -2.55 7.41 -10.58
CA LEU A 22 -3.73 7.76 -11.39
C LEU A 22 -3.96 9.27 -11.42
N THR A 23 -4.49 9.74 -12.54
CA THR A 23 -4.99 11.10 -12.65
C THR A 23 -6.25 11.30 -11.81
N GLN A 24 -6.52 12.53 -11.38
CA GLN A 24 -7.77 12.86 -10.68
C GLN A 24 -9.03 12.57 -11.53
N GLN A 25 -8.90 12.49 -12.86
CA GLN A 25 -10.00 12.12 -13.75
C GLN A 25 -10.29 10.61 -13.64
N GLU A 26 -9.27 9.76 -13.73
CA GLU A 26 -9.43 8.31 -13.60
C GLU A 26 -9.98 7.91 -12.22
N ILE A 27 -9.56 8.60 -11.16
CA ILE A 27 -10.09 8.40 -9.80
C ILE A 27 -11.58 8.78 -9.76
N ALA A 28 -11.97 9.87 -10.41
CA ALA A 28 -13.35 10.33 -10.44
C ALA A 28 -14.26 9.33 -11.17
N ASP A 29 -13.78 8.80 -12.30
CA ASP A 29 -14.49 7.81 -13.10
C ASP A 29 -14.68 6.49 -12.33
N ARG A 30 -13.64 6.02 -11.62
CA ARG A 30 -13.72 4.80 -10.77
C ARG A 30 -14.67 4.96 -9.59
N VAL A 31 -14.61 6.11 -8.90
CA VAL A 31 -15.40 6.36 -7.69
C VAL A 31 -16.86 6.76 -8.00
N GLY A 32 -17.14 7.14 -9.25
CA GLY A 32 -18.45 7.60 -9.69
C GLY A 32 -18.79 8.98 -9.13
N VAL A 33 -17.86 9.92 -9.23
CA VAL A 33 -17.99 11.34 -8.85
C VAL A 33 -17.40 12.25 -9.92
N SER A 34 -17.59 13.56 -9.81
CA SER A 34 -16.94 14.51 -10.73
C SER A 34 -15.45 14.68 -10.40
N ARG A 35 -14.62 14.97 -11.42
CA ARG A 35 -13.20 15.35 -11.22
C ARG A 35 -13.04 16.53 -10.27
N VAL A 36 -13.96 17.49 -10.29
CA VAL A 36 -13.96 18.66 -9.39
C VAL A 36 -14.14 18.22 -7.93
N SER A 37 -14.98 17.21 -7.66
CA SER A 37 -15.16 16.63 -6.33
C SER A 37 -13.85 16.02 -5.80
N VAL A 38 -13.15 15.24 -6.64
CA VAL A 38 -11.85 14.67 -6.29
C VAL A 38 -10.82 15.77 -6.03
N SER A 39 -10.76 16.78 -6.91
CA SER A 39 -9.83 17.92 -6.78
C SER A 39 -10.04 18.69 -5.46
N ASN A 40 -11.30 18.93 -5.09
CA ASN A 40 -11.65 19.57 -3.82
C ASN A 40 -11.25 18.72 -2.62
N TRP A 41 -11.41 17.40 -2.68
CA TRP A 41 -10.99 16.51 -1.60
C TRP A 41 -9.47 16.44 -1.44
N VAL A 42 -8.74 16.38 -2.54
CA VAL A 42 -7.25 16.43 -2.55
C VAL A 42 -6.77 17.70 -1.85
N ARG A 43 -7.33 18.85 -2.23
CA ARG A 43 -6.94 20.16 -1.69
C ARG A 43 -7.33 20.32 -0.22
N ALA A 44 -8.59 20.04 0.13
CA ALA A 44 -9.10 20.18 1.49
C ALA A 44 -8.45 19.17 2.45
N GLY A 45 -8.11 17.97 1.95
CA GLY A 45 -7.49 16.91 2.72
C GLY A 45 -5.97 16.94 2.74
N LYS A 46 -5.32 17.87 2.02
CA LYS A 46 -3.85 17.95 1.88
C LYS A 46 -3.22 16.62 1.44
N TRP A 47 -3.86 15.93 0.49
CA TRP A 47 -3.42 14.59 0.09
C TRP A 47 -2.07 14.60 -0.63
N GLU A 48 -1.70 15.72 -1.27
CA GLU A 48 -0.37 15.88 -1.87
C GLU A 48 0.74 15.88 -0.81
N GLU A 49 0.55 16.61 0.29
CA GLU A 49 1.48 16.62 1.43
C GLU A 49 1.57 15.22 2.06
N GLN A 50 0.45 14.50 2.14
CA GLN A 50 0.43 13.10 2.59
C GLN A 50 1.17 12.16 1.64
N LYS A 51 1.08 12.40 0.32
CA LYS A 51 1.79 11.62 -0.71
C LYS A 51 3.31 11.82 -0.61
N VAL A 52 3.75 13.07 -0.38
CA VAL A 52 5.16 13.38 -0.12
C VAL A 52 5.64 12.75 1.21
N GLY A 53 4.82 12.77 2.26
CA GLY A 53 5.11 12.08 3.53
C GLY A 53 5.10 10.54 3.43
N LEU A 54 4.34 9.99 2.47
CA LEU A 54 4.29 8.56 2.13
C LEU A 54 5.47 8.08 1.29
N THR A 55 6.36 8.97 0.86
CA THR A 55 7.52 8.60 0.03
C THR A 55 8.55 7.77 0.80
N LEU A 56 8.37 7.53 2.11
CA LEU A 56 8.92 6.33 2.72
C LEU A 56 7.95 5.18 2.46
N THR A 57 8.14 4.51 1.32
CA THR A 57 7.29 3.41 0.86
C THR A 57 7.25 2.30 1.91
N ARG A 58 6.18 1.50 1.92
CA ARG A 58 6.10 0.31 2.77
C ARG A 58 7.31 -0.62 2.57
N GLN A 59 7.80 -0.71 1.34
CA GLN A 59 9.03 -1.44 1.01
C GLN A 59 10.25 -0.84 1.71
N GLU A 60 10.40 0.49 1.75
CA GLU A 60 11.48 1.14 2.49
C GLU A 60 11.34 1.00 4.01
N GLN A 61 10.12 1.02 4.55
CA GLN A 61 9.86 0.73 5.97
C GLN A 61 10.28 -0.70 6.32
N VAL A 62 9.86 -1.70 5.52
CA VAL A 62 10.27 -3.09 5.67
C VAL A 62 11.78 -3.23 5.53
N ALA A 63 12.40 -2.59 4.54
CA ALA A 63 13.86 -2.58 4.36
C ALA A 63 14.61 -1.92 5.53
N ASN A 64 14.05 -0.87 6.14
CA ASN A 64 14.59 -0.25 7.35
C ASN A 64 14.54 -1.23 8.54
N LEU A 65 13.44 -1.95 8.72
CA LEU A 65 13.30 -2.96 9.79
C LEU A 65 14.28 -4.13 9.59
N TYR A 66 14.43 -4.62 8.36
CA TYR A 66 15.44 -5.63 8.03
C TYR A 66 16.86 -5.15 8.31
N ARG A 67 17.19 -3.89 8.02
CA ARG A 67 18.50 -3.30 8.36
C ARG A 67 18.75 -3.30 9.87
N GLN A 68 17.74 -2.98 10.68
CA GLN A 68 17.87 -3.04 12.14
C GLN A 68 18.10 -4.48 12.64
N VAL A 69 17.37 -5.45 12.10
CA VAL A 69 17.58 -6.88 12.42
C VAL A 69 19.00 -7.33 12.05
N ALA A 70 19.49 -6.94 10.87
CA ALA A 70 20.83 -7.28 10.41
C ALA A 70 21.93 -6.71 11.32
N GLU A 71 21.81 -5.46 11.75
CA GLU A 71 22.79 -4.84 12.66
C GLU A 71 22.81 -5.51 14.04
N ILE A 72 21.65 -5.85 14.61
CA ILE A 72 21.58 -6.60 15.87
C ILE A 72 22.26 -7.96 15.73
N ASN A 73 21.97 -8.70 14.65
CA ASN A 73 22.57 -10.00 14.40
C ASN A 73 24.09 -9.91 14.18
N LYS A 74 24.56 -8.88 13.50
CA LYS A 74 26.00 -8.61 13.31
C LYS A 74 26.70 -8.37 14.65
N ALA A 75 26.13 -7.51 15.49
CA ALA A 75 26.67 -7.24 16.83
C ALA A 75 26.73 -8.51 17.70
N ILE A 76 25.74 -9.40 17.59
CA ILE A 76 25.75 -10.71 18.27
C ILE A 76 26.86 -11.62 17.71
N ALA A 77 27.05 -11.65 16.39
CA ALA A 77 28.04 -12.50 15.73
C ALA A 77 29.50 -12.09 16.01
N GLU A 78 29.75 -10.79 16.21
CA GLU A 78 31.06 -10.22 16.56
C GLU A 78 31.49 -10.52 18.00
N ARG A 79 30.64 -11.15 18.82
CA ARG A 79 30.96 -11.57 20.18
C ARG A 79 32.01 -12.68 20.23
N PRO A 80 32.72 -12.83 21.36
CA PRO A 80 33.60 -13.96 21.61
C PRO A 80 32.92 -15.30 21.35
N GLU A 81 33.74 -16.31 21.01
CA GLU A 81 33.26 -17.67 20.86
C GLU A 81 32.60 -18.16 22.16
N GLY A 82 31.43 -18.77 22.04
CA GLY A 82 30.61 -19.16 23.19
C GLY A 82 29.62 -18.09 23.66
N GLU A 83 29.64 -16.86 23.13
CA GLU A 83 28.72 -15.78 23.51
C GLU A 83 27.87 -15.26 22.33
N ARG A 84 27.94 -15.93 21.16
CA ARG A 84 27.26 -15.54 19.91
C ARG A 84 25.78 -15.90 19.88
N PHE A 85 25.06 -15.51 20.92
CA PHE A 85 23.62 -15.66 21.04
C PHE A 85 23.00 -14.36 21.57
N PRO A 86 21.71 -14.09 21.26
CA PRO A 86 21.03 -12.90 21.76
C PRO A 86 20.86 -12.94 23.28
N SER A 87 21.03 -11.79 23.92
CA SER A 87 20.55 -11.55 25.27
C SER A 87 19.01 -11.53 25.30
N SER A 88 18.41 -11.64 26.48
CA SER A 88 16.94 -11.57 26.63
C SER A 88 16.34 -10.29 26.06
N LYS A 89 17.06 -9.16 26.16
CA LYS A 89 16.63 -7.87 25.59
C LYS A 89 16.70 -7.88 24.06
N GLU A 90 17.76 -8.46 23.48
CA GLU A 90 17.90 -8.58 22.03
C GLU A 90 16.88 -9.53 21.44
N ALA A 91 16.60 -10.65 22.11
CA ALA A 91 15.57 -11.58 21.71
C ALA A 91 14.18 -10.92 21.68
N ASP A 92 13.84 -10.12 22.70
CA ASP A 92 12.59 -9.35 22.73
C ASP A 92 12.50 -8.32 21.59
N ILE A 93 13.58 -7.56 21.34
CA ILE A 93 13.63 -6.58 20.25
C ILE A 93 13.52 -7.27 18.88
N LEU A 94 14.29 -8.35 18.65
CA LEU A 94 14.23 -9.13 17.42
C LEU A 94 12.84 -9.73 17.18
N GLY A 95 12.18 -10.20 18.24
CA GLY A 95 10.80 -10.68 18.19
C GLY A 95 9.82 -9.58 17.76
N LYS A 96 9.97 -8.37 18.31
CA LYS A 96 9.13 -7.21 17.96
C LYS A 96 9.36 -6.74 16.52
N LEU A 97 10.62 -6.66 16.09
CA LEU A 97 10.97 -6.31 14.70
C LEU A 97 10.43 -7.36 13.72
N SER A 98 10.57 -8.65 14.04
CA SER A 98 10.06 -9.74 13.21
C SER A 98 8.53 -9.72 13.13
N ALA A 99 7.84 -9.41 14.23
CA ALA A 99 6.39 -9.24 14.24
C ALA A 99 5.96 -8.00 13.43
N ALA A 100 6.69 -6.89 13.52
CA ALA A 100 6.43 -5.69 12.74
C ALA A 100 6.64 -5.94 11.24
N ILE A 101 7.73 -6.59 10.84
CA ILE A 101 7.98 -7.02 9.46
C ILE A 101 6.84 -7.92 8.99
N ARG A 102 6.51 -8.98 9.75
CA ARG A 102 5.43 -9.90 9.39
C ARG A 102 4.10 -9.16 9.22
N ASN A 103 3.75 -8.25 10.12
CA ASN A 103 2.52 -7.47 9.99
C ASN A 103 2.58 -6.54 8.78
N MET A 104 3.72 -5.91 8.51
CA MET A 104 3.96 -5.10 7.30
C MET A 104 4.19 -5.94 6.04
N GLU A 105 4.22 -7.26 6.08
CA GLU A 105 4.23 -8.14 4.90
C GLU A 105 2.88 -8.83 4.72
N GLN A 106 2.21 -9.16 5.83
CA GLN A 106 0.89 -9.80 5.90
C GLN A 106 -0.29 -8.85 5.80
N GLU A 107 -0.09 -7.55 5.96
CA GLU A 107 -1.02 -6.57 5.39
C GLU A 107 -1.00 -6.73 3.87
N VAL A 108 -1.40 -7.85 3.27
CA VAL A 108 -1.79 -7.85 1.85
C VAL A 108 -3.06 -7.01 1.82
N GLY A 109 -2.86 -5.71 1.84
CA GLY A 109 -3.90 -4.74 1.98
C GLY A 109 -4.60 -4.66 0.65
N ILE A 110 -5.79 -4.08 0.65
CA ILE A 110 -6.45 -3.62 -0.56
C ILE A 110 -5.46 -2.89 -1.50
N ALA A 111 -4.44 -2.21 -0.96
CA ALA A 111 -3.34 -1.61 -1.73
C ALA A 111 -2.57 -2.59 -2.63
N ASP A 112 -2.17 -3.75 -2.12
CA ASP A 112 -1.40 -4.73 -2.88
C ASP A 112 -2.28 -5.41 -3.93
N ILE A 113 -3.55 -5.67 -3.59
CA ILE A 113 -4.56 -6.16 -4.53
C ILE A 113 -4.77 -5.15 -5.67
N ILE A 114 -4.93 -3.86 -5.35
CA ILE A 114 -5.08 -2.81 -6.36
C ILE A 114 -3.82 -2.70 -7.21
N SER A 115 -2.62 -2.75 -6.62
CA SER A 115 -1.35 -2.65 -7.35
C SER A 115 -1.18 -3.78 -8.38
N VAL A 116 -1.42 -5.04 -7.98
CA VAL A 116 -1.35 -6.20 -8.88
C VAL A 116 -2.39 -6.12 -9.99
N LEU A 117 -3.63 -5.78 -9.65
CA LEU A 117 -4.72 -5.65 -10.63
C LEU A 117 -4.45 -4.50 -11.61
N THR A 118 -3.90 -3.39 -11.14
CA THR A 118 -3.54 -2.24 -11.98
C THR A 118 -2.42 -2.62 -12.96
N GLY A 119 -1.35 -3.27 -12.49
CA GLY A 119 -0.29 -3.76 -13.37
C GLY A 119 -0.79 -4.74 -14.44
N LEU A 120 -1.72 -5.64 -14.08
CA LEU A 120 -2.37 -6.53 -15.03
C LEU A 120 -3.21 -5.75 -16.07
N ILE A 121 -4.02 -4.78 -15.62
CA ILE A 121 -4.86 -3.96 -16.49
C ILE A 121 -4.00 -3.16 -17.48
N ASP A 122 -2.89 -2.58 -17.03
CA ASP A 122 -1.99 -1.79 -17.88
C ASP A 122 -1.30 -2.66 -18.93
N TRP A 123 -0.86 -3.87 -18.54
CA TRP A 123 -0.30 -4.83 -19.49
C TRP A 123 -1.34 -5.23 -20.56
N VAL A 124 -2.58 -5.53 -20.16
CA VAL A 124 -3.65 -5.86 -21.10
C VAL A 124 -4.00 -4.66 -21.98
N ARG A 125 -4.03 -3.45 -21.42
CA ARG A 125 -4.38 -2.22 -22.16
C ARG A 125 -3.45 -1.96 -23.33
N ALA A 126 -2.17 -2.32 -23.22
CA ALA A 126 -1.20 -2.19 -24.31
C ALA A 126 -1.50 -3.15 -25.48
N ALA A 127 -2.18 -4.27 -25.23
CA ALA A 127 -2.52 -5.28 -26.24
C ALA A 127 -3.98 -5.15 -26.75
N ASP A 128 -4.93 -4.93 -25.83
CA ASP A 128 -6.36 -4.89 -26.11
C ASP A 128 -7.08 -3.96 -25.11
N LEU A 129 -7.55 -2.82 -25.63
CA LEU A 129 -8.22 -1.80 -24.85
C LEU A 129 -9.61 -2.24 -24.35
N GLU A 130 -10.37 -3.00 -25.14
CA GLU A 130 -11.70 -3.45 -24.72
C GLU A 130 -11.60 -4.52 -23.65
N LYS A 131 -10.63 -5.42 -23.77
CA LYS A 131 -10.35 -6.41 -22.72
C LYS A 131 -9.88 -5.77 -21.43
N ALA A 132 -9.04 -4.73 -21.51
CA ALA A 132 -8.63 -3.98 -20.33
C ALA A 132 -9.83 -3.32 -19.62
N LYS A 133 -10.82 -2.78 -20.35
CA LYS A 133 -12.05 -2.22 -19.76
C LYS A 133 -12.93 -3.28 -19.09
N GLU A 134 -13.01 -4.49 -19.65
CA GLU A 134 -13.71 -5.62 -19.00
C GLU A 134 -13.03 -6.03 -17.70
N ILE A 135 -11.71 -6.24 -17.74
CA ILE A 135 -10.92 -6.64 -16.56
C ILE A 135 -10.96 -5.56 -15.49
N THR A 136 -10.90 -4.28 -15.87
CA THR A 136 -11.03 -3.16 -14.93
C THR A 136 -12.35 -3.23 -14.16
N ARG A 137 -13.48 -3.48 -14.85
CA ARG A 137 -14.79 -3.60 -14.20
C ARG A 137 -14.85 -4.78 -13.21
N LEU A 138 -14.26 -5.91 -13.55
CA LEU A 138 -14.18 -7.09 -12.66
C LEU A 138 -13.25 -6.85 -11.47
N ALA A 139 -12.10 -6.21 -11.71
CA ALA A 139 -11.15 -5.82 -10.67
C ALA A 139 -11.79 -4.86 -9.66
N ASP A 140 -12.50 -3.83 -10.13
CA ASP A 140 -13.21 -2.86 -9.28
C ASP A 140 -14.29 -3.56 -8.43
N ALA A 141 -15.05 -4.50 -9.00
CA ALA A 141 -16.03 -5.28 -8.27
C ALA A 141 -15.39 -6.18 -7.19
N TYR A 142 -14.26 -6.83 -7.51
CA TYR A 142 -13.50 -7.65 -6.58
C TYR A 142 -12.89 -6.83 -5.45
N ILE A 143 -12.31 -5.66 -5.75
CA ILE A 143 -11.78 -4.73 -4.73
C ILE A 143 -12.89 -4.27 -3.79
N LYS A 144 -14.08 -3.97 -4.33
CA LYS A 144 -15.25 -3.56 -3.55
C LYS A 144 -15.77 -4.65 -2.62
N ASP A 145 -15.62 -5.93 -2.97
CA ASP A 145 -15.96 -7.08 -2.11
C ASP A 145 -14.95 -7.27 -0.95
N LYS A 146 -13.71 -6.80 -1.11
CA LYS A 146 -12.64 -6.92 -0.11
C LYS A 146 -12.52 -5.71 0.82
N LEU A 147 -13.34 -4.67 0.61
CA LEU A 147 -13.46 -3.44 1.42
C LEU A 147 -14.58 -3.59 2.45
#